data_AF-A0A1I2QI10-F1
#
_entry.id   AF-A0A1I2QI10-F1
#
_cell.length_a   1.000
_cell.length_b   1.000
_cell.length_c   1.000
_cell.angle_alpha   90.00
_cell.angle_beta   90.00
_cell.angle_gamma   90.00
#
_symmetry.space_group_name_H-M   'P 1'
#
loop_
_entity.id
_entity.type
_entity.pdbx_description
1 polymer ?
#
loop_
_entity_poly.entity_id
_entity_poly.type
_entity_poly.pdbx_seq_one_letter_code
_entity_poly.pdbx_strand_id
1 'polypeptide(L)'
;MDQKANFPIFPMHFRGLLLLAGMYTIAWSAFFRWFGEALMTWLAMDTGYAMELPAQWYGNLGLVIGFVIFVSAFYPVSWVYLIIGGIAGKIILAIWFGLGFLPDLSWNKRTGFHLIFNEILWLIPLILVFLRGLQVKDYLAKNEVAEN
;
A
#
# COMPACT_ATOMS: atom_id res chain seq x y z
N MET A 1 -9.95 25.81 20.86
CA MET A 1 -10.03 25.87 19.39
C MET A 1 -8.60 25.93 18.90
N ASP A 2 -8.08 24.85 18.30
CA ASP A 2 -6.74 24.86 17.73
C ASP A 2 -6.69 25.91 16.62
N GLN A 3 -5.80 26.90 16.78
CA GLN A 3 -5.54 27.88 15.74
C GLN A 3 -5.02 27.14 14.50
N LYS A 4 -5.74 27.22 13.38
CA LYS A 4 -5.24 26.68 12.11
C LYS A 4 -3.96 27.43 11.76
N ALA A 5 -2.85 26.69 11.69
CA ALA A 5 -1.59 27.27 11.23
C ALA A 5 -1.77 27.89 9.84
N ASN A 6 -1.17 29.06 9.62
CA ASN A 6 -1.23 29.78 8.33
C ASN A 6 -0.41 29.12 7.22
N PHE A 7 0.21 27.96 7.48
CA PHE A 7 1.09 27.25 6.57
C PHE A 7 0.76 25.74 6.54
N PRO A 8 1.06 25.03 5.45
CA PRO A 8 0.77 23.61 5.34
C PRO A 8 1.70 22.79 6.26
N ILE A 9 1.11 22.08 7.23
CA ILE A 9 1.80 21.14 8.11
C ILE A 9 1.50 19.71 7.68
N PHE A 10 2.51 18.83 7.68
CA PHE A 10 2.30 17.39 7.55
C PHE A 10 1.85 16.82 8.91
N PRO A 11 0.59 16.39 9.06
CA PRO A 11 0.06 16.03 10.36
C PRO A 11 0.57 14.67 10.84
N MET A 12 0.67 14.49 12.16
CA MET A 12 1.21 13.27 12.77
C MET A 12 0.39 12.01 12.41
N HIS A 13 -0.93 12.13 12.31
CA HIS A 13 -1.80 10.99 11.97
C HIS A 13 -1.52 10.43 10.57
N PHE A 14 -1.01 11.23 9.62
CA PHE A 14 -0.60 10.73 8.30
C PHE A 14 0.64 9.83 8.36
N ARG A 15 1.55 10.05 9.33
CA ARG A 15 2.65 9.10 9.59
C ARG A 15 2.10 7.77 10.10
N GLY A 16 1.15 7.82 11.03
CA GLY A 16 0.45 6.64 11.54
C GLY A 16 -0.24 5.84 10.43
N LEU A 17 -0.89 6.52 9.47
CA LEU A 17 -1.50 5.87 8.31
C LEU A 17 -0.47 5.16 7.41
N LEU A 18 0.70 5.76 7.17
CA LEU A 18 1.77 5.12 6.39
C LEU A 18 2.33 3.88 7.11
N LEU A 19 2.56 3.98 8.43
CA LEU A 19 3.01 2.83 9.23
C LEU A 19 2.00 1.69 9.18
N LEU A 20 0.71 2.02 9.37
CA LEU A 20 -0.37 1.04 9.36
C LEU A 20 -0.51 0.40 7.98
N ALA A 21 -0.53 1.19 6.91
CA ALA A 21 -0.60 0.70 5.53
C ALA A 21 0.57 -0.22 5.19
N GLY A 22 1.80 0.19 5.54
CA GLY A 22 3.00 -0.59 5.29
C GLY A 22 3.01 -1.92 6.05
N MET A 23 2.74 -1.90 7.35
CA MET A 23 2.67 -3.11 8.17
C MET A 23 1.53 -4.05 7.75
N TYR A 24 0.37 -3.49 7.40
CA TYR A 24 -0.77 -4.27 6.92
C TYR A 24 -0.43 -5.00 5.62
N THR A 25 0.23 -4.31 4.67
CA THR A 25 0.74 -4.93 3.45
C THR A 25 1.77 -6.02 3.76
N ILE A 26 2.76 -5.73 4.60
CA ILE A 26 3.78 -6.72 5.00
C ILE A 26 3.12 -7.98 5.56
N ALA A 27 2.15 -7.84 6.46
CA ALA A 27 1.47 -8.97 7.10
C ALA A 27 0.71 -9.83 6.08
N TRP A 28 -0.02 -9.23 5.15
CA TRP A 28 -0.71 -9.99 4.11
C TRP A 28 0.25 -10.64 3.13
N SER A 29 1.28 -9.92 2.70
CA SER A 29 2.29 -10.45 1.79
C SER A 29 3.12 -11.58 2.42
N ALA A 30 3.33 -11.53 3.73
CA ALA A 30 3.89 -12.62 4.52
C ALA A 30 3.03 -13.89 4.42
N PHE A 31 1.71 -13.77 4.50
CA PHE A 31 0.81 -14.92 4.31
C PHE A 31 0.95 -15.53 2.92
N PHE A 32 1.01 -14.72 1.87
CA PHE A 32 1.23 -15.21 0.50
C PHE A 32 2.60 -15.91 0.35
N ARG A 33 3.65 -15.37 0.99
CA ARG A 33 5.01 -15.91 0.89
C ARG A 33 5.18 -17.25 1.61
N TRP A 34 4.69 -17.35 2.84
CA TRP A 34 4.99 -18.46 3.74
C TRP A 34 3.84 -19.46 3.89
N PHE A 35 2.61 -19.02 3.66
CA PHE A 35 1.41 -19.85 3.77
C PHE A 35 0.63 -19.89 2.45
N GLY A 36 1.33 -19.71 1.31
CA GLY A 36 0.73 -19.54 -0.01
C GLY A 36 -0.27 -20.62 -0.39
N GLU A 37 0.09 -21.90 -0.29
CA GLU A 37 -0.78 -23.02 -0.66
C GLU A 37 -2.06 -23.07 0.19
N ALA A 38 -1.92 -22.98 1.51
CA ALA A 38 -3.05 -22.92 2.43
C ALA A 38 -3.93 -21.68 2.19
N LEU A 39 -3.31 -20.53 1.91
CA LEU A 39 -4.00 -19.29 1.63
C LEU A 39 -4.74 -19.36 0.28
N MET A 40 -4.15 -19.93 -0.76
CA MET A 40 -4.80 -20.05 -2.07
C MET A 40 -5.99 -21.01 -1.99
N THR A 41 -5.83 -22.13 -1.28
CA THR A 41 -6.91 -23.07 -0.98
C THR A 41 -8.03 -22.38 -0.17
N TRP A 42 -7.66 -21.54 0.81
CA TRP A 42 -8.63 -20.75 1.56
C TRP A 42 -9.30 -19.67 0.72
N LEU A 43 -8.62 -19.07 -0.26
CA LEU A 43 -9.22 -18.06 -1.14
C LEU A 43 -10.12 -18.67 -2.22
N ALA A 44 -9.80 -19.88 -2.69
CA ALA A 44 -10.52 -20.54 -3.78
C ALA A 44 -11.91 -21.03 -3.36
N MET A 45 -12.83 -21.07 -4.32
CA MET A 45 -14.10 -21.80 -4.16
C MET A 45 -13.96 -23.29 -4.48
N ASP A 46 -13.06 -23.64 -5.40
CA ASP A 46 -12.73 -25.01 -5.78
C ASP A 46 -11.22 -25.21 -5.63
N THR A 47 -10.83 -26.29 -4.95
CA THR A 47 -9.42 -26.55 -4.58
C THR A 47 -8.60 -27.13 -5.74
N GLY A 48 -9.23 -27.53 -6.84
CA GLY A 48 -8.56 -28.23 -7.95
C GLY A 48 -7.49 -27.40 -8.69
N TYR A 49 -7.62 -26.08 -8.74
CA TYR A 49 -6.74 -25.19 -9.53
C TYR A 49 -5.84 -24.27 -8.69
N ALA A 50 -6.01 -24.26 -7.36
CA ALA A 50 -5.36 -23.28 -6.49
C ALA A 50 -3.86 -23.56 -6.23
N MET A 51 -3.37 -24.77 -6.55
CA MET A 51 -2.01 -25.22 -6.21
C MET A 51 -0.90 -24.72 -7.15
N GLU A 52 -1.23 -24.23 -8.35
CA GLU A 52 -0.22 -23.79 -9.34
C GLU A 52 0.04 -22.27 -9.34
N LEU A 53 -0.66 -21.51 -8.48
CA LEU A 53 -0.56 -20.05 -8.47
C LEU A 53 0.76 -19.57 -7.87
N PRO A 54 1.39 -18.52 -8.43
CA PRO A 54 2.69 -17.99 -7.98
C PRO A 54 2.57 -17.14 -6.69
N ALA A 55 1.90 -17.66 -5.66
CA ALA A 55 1.63 -16.97 -4.39
C ALA A 55 2.91 -16.47 -3.71
N GLN A 56 3.99 -17.24 -3.77
CA GLN A 56 5.26 -16.85 -3.17
C GLN A 56 5.87 -15.60 -3.82
N TRP A 57 5.79 -15.48 -5.15
CA TRP A 57 6.28 -14.31 -5.88
C TRP A 57 5.42 -13.08 -5.60
N TYR A 58 4.11 -13.26 -5.54
CA TYR A 58 3.19 -12.20 -5.14
C TYR A 58 3.51 -11.69 -3.72
N GLY A 59 3.72 -12.61 -2.78
CA GLY A 59 4.12 -12.28 -1.41
C GLY A 59 5.47 -11.57 -1.32
N ASN A 60 6.46 -11.99 -2.11
CA ASN A 60 7.77 -11.32 -2.14
C ASN A 60 7.67 -9.86 -2.61
N LEU A 61 6.95 -9.63 -3.71
CA LEU A 61 6.74 -8.28 -4.22
C LEU A 61 5.98 -7.43 -3.20
N GLY A 62 4.94 -7.98 -2.59
CA GLY A 62 4.15 -7.28 -1.60
C GLY A 62 4.94 -6.92 -0.33
N LEU A 63 5.86 -7.79 0.13
CA LEU A 63 6.76 -7.46 1.24
C LEU A 63 7.65 -6.27 0.92
N VAL A 64 8.21 -6.20 -0.30
CA VAL A 64 9.03 -5.06 -0.75
C VAL A 64 8.19 -3.78 -0.77
N ILE A 65 6.99 -3.83 -1.34
CA ILE A 65 6.09 -2.67 -1.42
C ILE A 65 5.67 -2.21 -0.02
N GLY A 66 5.30 -3.13 0.86
CA GLY A 66 4.94 -2.83 2.23
C GLY A 66 6.10 -2.21 3.01
N PHE A 67 7.33 -2.69 2.79
CA PHE A 67 8.54 -2.10 3.36
C PHE A 67 8.78 -0.68 2.84
N VAL A 68 8.65 -0.44 1.54
CA VAL A 68 8.76 0.90 0.94
C VAL A 68 7.76 1.88 1.55
N ILE A 69 6.48 1.47 1.69
CA ILE A 69 5.44 2.27 2.35
C ILE A 69 5.80 2.53 3.81
N PHE A 70 6.21 1.49 4.54
CA PHE A 70 6.56 1.60 5.95
C PHE A 70 7.71 2.59 6.19
N VAL A 71 8.80 2.46 5.43
CA VAL A 71 9.97 3.34 5.56
C VAL A 71 9.63 4.79 5.21
N SER A 72 8.71 5.01 4.26
CA SER A 72 8.25 6.37 3.91
C SER A 72 7.65 7.13 5.10
N ALA A 73 7.16 6.44 6.14
CA ALA A 73 6.53 7.06 7.30
C ALA A 73 7.50 7.84 8.20
N PHE A 74 8.80 7.54 8.16
CA PHE A 74 9.80 8.20 9.01
C PHE A 74 10.08 9.65 8.56
N TYR A 75 10.21 9.87 7.26
CA TYR A 75 10.47 11.19 6.67
C TYR A 75 9.55 11.44 5.45
N PRO A 76 8.23 11.54 5.64
CA PRO A 76 7.25 11.47 4.56
C PRO A 76 7.31 12.64 3.57
N VAL A 77 7.79 13.82 4.00
CA VAL A 77 7.95 14.99 3.13
C VAL A 77 9.21 14.86 2.28
N SER A 78 10.35 14.51 2.89
CA SER A 78 11.62 14.32 2.19
C SER A 78 11.59 13.09 1.27
N TRP A 79 10.89 12.03 1.68
CA TRP A 79 10.79 10.75 0.97
C TRP A 79 9.45 10.56 0.27
N VAL A 80 8.82 11.64 -0.19
CA VAL A 80 7.53 11.61 -0.89
C VAL A 80 7.52 10.66 -2.10
N TYR A 81 8.68 10.45 -2.73
CA TYR A 81 8.85 9.50 -3.84
C TYR A 81 8.66 8.03 -3.43
N LEU A 82 8.96 7.67 -2.17
CA LEU A 82 8.68 6.33 -1.64
C LEU A 82 7.17 6.10 -1.50
N ILE A 83 6.41 7.15 -1.16
CA ILE A 83 4.94 7.06 -1.03
C ILE A 83 4.32 6.76 -2.39
N ILE A 84 4.69 7.50 -3.45
CA ILE A 84 4.21 7.21 -4.81
C ILE A 84 4.69 5.84 -5.32
N GLY A 85 5.92 5.43 -4.98
CA GLY A 85 6.40 4.08 -5.26
C GLY A 85 5.53 3.01 -4.57
N GLY A 86 5.12 3.24 -3.33
CA GLY A 86 4.17 2.39 -2.60
C GLY A 86 2.79 2.33 -3.24
N ILE A 87 2.25 3.47 -3.68
CA ILE A 87 0.98 3.57 -4.41
C ILE A 87 1.05 2.78 -5.72
N ALA A 88 2.10 2.99 -6.52
CA ALA A 88 2.32 2.26 -7.76
C ALA A 88 2.44 0.74 -7.50
N GLY A 89 3.18 0.34 -6.47
CA GLY A 89 3.28 -1.04 -6.04
C GLY A 89 1.92 -1.65 -5.70
N LYS A 90 1.10 -0.95 -4.91
CA LYS A 90 -0.28 -1.37 -4.59
C LYS A 90 -1.15 -1.57 -5.83
N ILE A 91 -1.05 -0.68 -6.81
CA ILE A 91 -1.76 -0.80 -8.08
C ILE A 91 -1.30 -2.07 -8.83
N ILE A 92 0.01 -2.31 -8.88
CA ILE A 92 0.58 -3.52 -9.50
C ILE A 92 0.06 -4.78 -8.80
N LEU A 93 0.05 -4.81 -7.46
CA LEU A 93 -0.49 -5.94 -6.68
C LEU A 93 -1.98 -6.16 -6.93
N ALA A 94 -2.78 -5.09 -7.01
CA ALA A 94 -4.20 -5.19 -7.31
C ALA A 94 -4.45 -5.75 -8.71
N ILE A 95 -3.72 -5.25 -9.72
CA ILE A 95 -3.81 -5.71 -11.10
C ILE A 95 -3.35 -7.17 -11.20
N TRP A 96 -2.22 -7.51 -10.60
CA TRP A 96 -1.70 -8.88 -10.63
C TRP A 96 -2.66 -9.85 -9.95
N PHE A 97 -3.22 -9.50 -8.79
CA PHE A 97 -4.24 -10.35 -8.16
C PHE A 97 -5.49 -10.48 -9.04
N GLY A 98 -5.99 -9.37 -9.58
CA GLY A 98 -7.19 -9.35 -10.41
C GLY A 98 -7.07 -10.12 -11.73
N LEU A 99 -5.89 -10.12 -12.36
CA LEU A 99 -5.67 -10.77 -13.66
C LEU A 99 -5.00 -12.14 -13.56
N GLY A 100 -4.18 -12.36 -12.53
CA GLY A 100 -3.34 -13.56 -12.40
C GLY A 100 -3.75 -14.54 -11.30
N PHE A 101 -4.70 -14.17 -10.43
CA PHE A 101 -5.21 -15.05 -9.36
C PHE A 101 -6.73 -15.21 -9.44
N LEU A 102 -7.45 -14.10 -9.66
CA LEU A 102 -8.91 -14.11 -9.66
C LEU A 102 -9.56 -15.05 -10.69
N PRO A 103 -9.03 -15.23 -11.92
CA PRO A 103 -9.59 -16.18 -12.88
C PRO A 103 -9.61 -17.63 -12.35
N ASP A 104 -8.54 -18.03 -11.65
CA ASP A 104 -8.38 -19.40 -11.15
C ASP A 104 -9.06 -19.60 -9.78
N LEU A 105 -9.07 -18.58 -8.92
CA LEU A 105 -9.69 -18.63 -7.59
C LEU A 105 -11.21 -18.42 -7.62
N SER A 106 -11.74 -17.91 -8.73
CA SER A 106 -13.11 -17.42 -8.90
C SER A 106 -13.49 -16.26 -7.97
N TRP A 107 -14.49 -15.47 -8.39
CA TRP A 107 -14.99 -14.37 -7.58
C TRP A 107 -15.82 -14.86 -6.38
N ASN A 108 -15.39 -14.52 -5.17
CA ASN A 108 -16.09 -14.83 -3.94
C ASN A 108 -15.79 -13.79 -2.84
N LYS A 109 -16.41 -13.92 -1.66
CA LYS A 109 -16.24 -12.94 -0.56
C LYS A 109 -14.78 -12.79 -0.10
N ARG A 110 -13.98 -13.86 -0.19
CA ARG A 110 -12.58 -13.92 0.28
C ARG A 110 -11.65 -13.26 -0.73
N THR A 111 -11.81 -13.58 -2.03
CA THR A 111 -11.06 -12.92 -3.11
C THR A 111 -11.44 -11.45 -3.25
N GLY A 112 -12.73 -11.12 -3.08
CA GLY A 112 -13.22 -9.75 -3.00
C GLY A 112 -12.67 -8.99 -1.79
N PHE A 113 -12.60 -9.63 -0.61
CA PHE A 113 -11.97 -9.04 0.57
C PHE A 113 -10.50 -8.71 0.32
N HIS A 114 -9.74 -9.65 -0.23
CA HIS A 114 -8.34 -9.42 -0.55
C HIS A 114 -8.16 -8.25 -1.54
N LEU A 115 -8.82 -8.31 -2.70
CA LEU A 115 -8.64 -7.28 -3.73
C LEU A 115 -9.10 -5.89 -3.26
N ILE A 116 -10.27 -5.80 -2.62
CA ILE A 116 -10.87 -4.52 -2.25
C ILE A 116 -10.25 -3.97 -0.97
N PHE A 117 -10.27 -4.74 0.12
CA PHE A 117 -9.84 -4.23 1.42
C PHE A 117 -8.33 -4.24 1.59
N ASN A 118 -7.62 -5.21 1.01
CA ASN A 118 -6.17 -5.25 1.16
C ASN A 118 -5.44 -4.35 0.15
N GLU A 119 -5.92 -4.30 -1.08
CA GLU A 119 -5.23 -3.55 -2.13
C GLU A 119 -5.89 -2.19 -2.43
N ILE A 120 -7.14 -2.17 -2.91
CA ILE A 120 -7.76 -0.96 -3.46
C ILE A 120 -8.06 0.10 -2.39
N LEU A 121 -8.66 -0.28 -1.26
CA LEU A 121 -9.13 0.66 -0.24
C LEU A 121 -7.98 1.47 0.38
N TRP A 122 -6.80 0.86 0.50
CA TRP A 122 -5.60 1.53 1.00
C TRP A 122 -5.04 2.60 0.06
N LEU A 123 -5.37 2.58 -1.24
CA LEU A 123 -4.95 3.62 -2.17
C LEU A 123 -5.51 4.99 -1.78
N ILE A 124 -6.74 5.04 -1.25
CA ILE A 124 -7.40 6.30 -0.87
C ILE A 124 -6.59 7.07 0.18
N PRO A 125 -6.31 6.53 1.39
CA PRO A 125 -5.51 7.24 2.37
C PRO A 125 -4.08 7.49 1.88
N LEU A 126 -3.46 6.57 1.14
CA LEU A 126 -2.11 6.76 0.60
C LEU A 126 -2.02 7.96 -0.35
N ILE A 127 -3.00 8.12 -1.25
CA ILE A 127 -3.08 9.26 -2.17
C ILE A 127 -3.25 10.56 -1.38
N LEU A 128 -4.13 10.61 -0.37
CA LEU A 128 -4.31 11.80 0.46
C LEU A 128 -3.01 12.20 1.19
N VAL A 129 -2.30 11.20 1.74
CA VAL A 129 -1.02 11.41 2.40
C VAL A 129 0.04 11.92 1.41
N PHE A 130 0.11 11.35 0.21
CA PHE A 130 1.02 11.77 -0.85
C PHE A 130 0.77 13.22 -1.28
N LEU A 131 -0.48 13.57 -1.57
CA LEU A 131 -0.86 14.94 -1.96
C LEU A 131 -0.51 15.95 -0.87
N ARG A 132 -0.71 15.59 0.40
CA ARG A 132 -0.29 16.44 1.51
C ARG A 132 1.23 16.57 1.62
N GLY A 133 1.96 15.48 1.39
CA GLY A 133 3.42 15.49 1.33
C GLY A 133 3.94 16.46 0.27
N LEU A 134 3.36 16.45 -0.93
CA LEU A 134 3.69 17.39 -2.01
C LEU A 134 3.41 18.84 -1.62
N GLN A 135 2.23 19.13 -1.06
CA GLN A 135 1.88 20.50 -0.63
C GLN A 135 2.91 21.08 0.36
N VAL A 136 3.35 20.26 1.32
CA VAL A 136 4.34 20.69 2.32
C VAL A 136 5.72 20.84 1.69
N LYS A 137 6.12 19.90 0.83
CA LYS A 137 7.41 19.96 0.11
C LYS A 137 7.52 21.20 -0.77
N ASP A 138 6.48 21.49 -1.55
CA ASP A 138 6.44 22.65 -2.45
C ASP A 138 6.46 23.97 -1.68
N TYR A 139 5.82 24.03 -0.51
CA TYR A 139 5.87 25.19 0.37
C TYR A 139 7.28 25.44 0.91
N LEU A 140 7.96 24.39 1.39
CA LEU A 140 9.34 24.50 1.89
C LEU A 140 10.30 24.97 0.79
N ALA A 141 10.23 24.38 -0.41
CA ALA A 141 11.08 24.75 -1.53
C ALA A 141 10.90 26.22 -1.95
N LYS A 142 9.67 26.75 -1.90
CA LYS A 142 9.41 28.17 -2.25
C LYS A 142 9.97 29.14 -1.22
N ASN A 143 9.93 28.80 0.07
CA ASN A 143 10.45 29.69 1.11
C ASN A 143 11.98 29.63 1.19
N GLU A 144 12.60 28.47 0.95
CA GLU A 144 14.06 28.36 0.84
C GLU A 144 14.63 29.22 -0.30
N VAL A 145 13.89 29.34 -1.41
CA VAL A 145 14.27 30.20 -2.55
C VAL A 145 14.04 31.69 -2.27
N ALA A 146 13.11 32.05 -1.38
CA ALA A 146 12.83 33.45 -1.04
C ALA A 146 13.82 34.05 -0.02
N GLU A 147 14.55 33.20 0.70
CA GLU A 147 15.57 33.62 1.69
C GLU A 147 16.99 33.72 1.11
N ASN A 148 17.20 33.28 -0.14
CA ASN A 148 18.48 33.36 -0.87
C ASN A 148 18.43 34.41 -1.99
#